data_AF-A0A382Q1D6-F1
#
_entry.id   AF-A0A382Q1D6-F1
#
_cell.length_a   1.000
_cell.length_b   1.000
_cell.length_c   1.000
_cell.angle_alpha   90.00
_cell.angle_beta   90.00
_cell.angle_gamma   90.00
#
_symmetry.space_group_name_H-M   'P 1'
#
loop_
_entity.id
_entity.type
_entity.pdbx_description
1 polymer ?
#
loop_
_entity_poly.entity_id
_entity_poly.type
_entity_poly.pdbx_seq_one_letter_code
_entity_poly.pdbx_strand_id
1 'polypeptide(L)'
;MLEQLTPYLPQDPLFHSLAILGILAALSILAFWVTEKIIIKLLSKMFQKTSTQLDDILIKRNVFKRLTYVVPALIFYNFAYAAPQFTTMIQRASMTLMAIAGLLVINSFLNALRDIYKQTKYHERLDINSYLQITKLIINIL
;
A
#
# COMPACT_ATOMS: atom_id res chain seq x y z
N MET A 1 15.71 -34.42 28.89
CA MET A 1 15.02 -34.91 27.68
C MET A 1 14.85 -33.81 26.62
N LEU A 2 14.48 -32.56 27.00
CA LEU A 2 14.45 -31.42 26.06
C LEU A 2 15.85 -30.85 25.70
N GLU A 3 16.86 -31.04 26.57
CA GLU A 3 18.25 -30.61 26.32
C GLU A 3 19.04 -31.52 25.35
N GLN A 4 18.48 -32.66 24.93
CA GLN A 4 19.11 -33.55 23.95
C GLN A 4 18.72 -33.20 22.50
N LEU A 5 17.73 -32.31 22.33
CA LEU A 5 17.22 -31.88 21.02
C LEU A 5 17.74 -30.50 20.60
N THR A 6 18.40 -29.76 21.50
CA THR A 6 19.10 -28.50 21.23
C THR A 6 20.22 -28.59 20.17
N PRO A 7 20.96 -29.71 19.98
CA PRO A 7 21.94 -29.83 18.90
C PRO A 7 21.31 -30.20 17.54
N TYR A 8 20.04 -30.62 17.50
CA TYR A 8 19.27 -30.88 16.27
C TYR A 8 18.42 -29.68 15.82
N LEU A 9 18.37 -28.61 16.62
CA LEU A 9 17.91 -27.32 16.13
C LEU A 9 19.00 -26.75 15.22
N PRO A 10 18.68 -26.36 13.98
CA PRO A 10 19.65 -25.74 13.08
C PRO A 10 20.29 -24.53 13.76
N GLN A 11 21.57 -24.64 14.11
CA GLN A 11 22.38 -23.54 14.67
C GLN A 11 22.73 -22.45 13.63
N ASP A 12 22.15 -22.53 12.44
CA ASP A 12 22.36 -21.56 11.38
C ASP A 12 21.34 -20.42 11.53
N PRO A 13 21.76 -19.23 12.00
CA PRO A 13 20.87 -18.06 12.13
C PRO A 13 20.19 -17.67 10.79
N LEU A 14 20.70 -18.16 9.66
CA LEU A 14 20.12 -18.02 8.33
C LEU A 14 18.81 -18.81 8.15
N PHE A 15 18.70 -20.07 8.58
CA PHE A 15 17.47 -20.84 8.39
C PHE A 15 16.33 -20.35 9.30
N HIS A 16 16.65 -19.92 10.52
CA HIS A 16 15.68 -19.29 11.42
C HIS A 16 15.16 -17.96 10.86
N SER A 17 16.04 -17.10 10.36
CA SER A 17 15.63 -15.84 9.73
C SER A 17 14.84 -16.06 8.44
N LEU A 18 15.17 -17.10 7.65
CA LEU A 18 14.42 -17.45 6.44
C LEU A 18 13.02 -17.97 6.76
N ALA A 19 12.88 -18.81 7.79
CA ALA A 19 11.59 -19.31 8.24
C ALA A 19 10.69 -18.18 8.76
N ILE A 20 11.25 -17.25 9.54
CA ILE A 20 10.55 -16.06 10.04
C ILE A 20 10.14 -15.15 8.87
N LEU A 21 11.03 -14.91 7.90
CA LEU A 21 10.71 -14.15 6.68
C LEU A 21 9.60 -14.80 5.88
N GLY A 22 9.58 -16.13 5.76
CA GLY A 22 8.52 -16.87 5.08
C GLY A 22 7.16 -16.71 5.77
N ILE A 23 7.13 -16.86 7.10
CA ILE A 23 5.92 -16.65 7.90
C ILE A 23 5.44 -15.20 7.81
N LEU A 24 6.37 -14.24 7.89
CA LEU A 24 6.06 -12.82 7.79
C LEU A 24 5.54 -12.45 6.39
N ALA A 25 6.12 -13.02 5.33
CA ALA A 25 5.63 -12.83 3.97
C ALA A 25 4.21 -13.39 3.80
N ALA A 26 3.93 -14.58 4.34
CA ALA A 26 2.59 -15.15 4.34
C ALA A 26 1.60 -14.26 5.10
N LEU A 27 1.98 -13.77 6.29
CA LEU A 27 1.18 -12.83 7.08
C LEU A 27 0.94 -11.51 6.35
N SER A 28 1.96 -10.98 5.67
CA SER A 28 1.90 -9.74 4.91
C SER A 28 0.97 -9.86 3.70
N ILE A 29 1.04 -10.98 2.97
CA ILE A 29 0.12 -11.29 1.87
C ILE A 29 -1.30 -11.45 2.39
N LEU A 30 -1.50 -12.18 3.49
CA LEU A 30 -2.81 -12.32 4.13
C LEU A 30 -3.35 -10.97 4.58
N ALA A 31 -2.54 -10.13 5.23
CA ALA A 31 -2.92 -8.81 5.68
C ALA A 31 -3.27 -7.88 4.51
N PHE A 32 -2.51 -7.94 3.41
CA PHE A 32 -2.83 -7.22 2.18
C PHE A 32 -4.20 -7.64 1.63
N TRP A 33 -4.44 -8.95 1.53
CA TRP A 33 -5.69 -9.49 1.00
C TRP A 33 -6.90 -9.17 1.90
N VAL A 34 -6.72 -9.29 3.21
CA VAL A 34 -7.73 -8.93 4.21
C VAL A 34 -8.03 -7.44 4.15
N THR A 35 -7.00 -6.60 4.12
CA THR A 35 -7.17 -5.14 4.06
C THR A 35 -7.84 -4.73 2.75
N GLU A 36 -7.44 -5.28 1.60
CA GLU A 36 -8.05 -4.98 0.31
C GLU A 36 -9.55 -5.32 0.34
N LYS A 37 -9.87 -6.52 0.84
CA LYS A 37 -11.24 -7.00 0.91
C LYS A 37 -12.08 -6.22 1.92
N ILE A 38 -11.52 -5.85 3.07
CA ILE A 38 -12.19 -5.04 4.09
C ILE A 38 -12.41 -3.62 3.59
N ILE A 39 -11.37 -2.95 3.07
CA ILE A 39 -11.43 -1.58 2.57
C ILE A 39 -12.46 -1.49 1.44
N ILE A 40 -12.38 -2.35 0.42
CA ILE A 40 -13.32 -2.32 -0.70
C ILE A 40 -14.74 -2.61 -0.22
N LYS A 41 -14.96 -3.62 0.65
CA LYS A 41 -16.30 -3.98 1.13
C LYS A 41 -16.91 -2.92 2.04
N LEU A 42 -16.13 -2.33 2.96
CA LEU A 42 -16.58 -1.24 3.82
C LEU A 42 -16.90 0.00 3.01
N LEU A 43 -16.02 0.38 2.09
CA LEU A 43 -16.23 1.52 1.23
C LEU A 43 -17.45 1.32 0.33
N SER A 44 -17.57 0.20 -0.39
CA SER A 44 -18.76 -0.08 -1.20
C SER A 44 -20.05 -0.06 -0.36
N LYS A 45 -20.02 -0.55 0.89
CA LYS A 45 -21.20 -0.54 1.77
C LYS A 45 -21.52 0.84 2.34
N MET A 46 -20.50 1.64 2.65
CA MET A 46 -20.65 3.02 3.12
C MET A 46 -21.13 3.92 1.98
N PHE A 47 -20.58 3.75 0.78
CA PHE A 47 -20.89 4.55 -0.40
C PHE A 47 -22.22 4.17 -1.06
N GLN A 48 -22.70 2.93 -0.93
CA GLN A 48 -24.11 2.64 -1.25
C GLN A 48 -25.10 3.46 -0.42
N LYS A 49 -24.67 3.99 0.73
CA LYS A 49 -25.47 4.84 1.60
C LYS A 49 -25.36 6.34 1.25
N THR A 50 -24.39 6.73 0.42
CA THR A 50 -24.13 8.13 0.04
C THR A 50 -24.33 8.32 -1.46
N SER A 51 -25.27 9.17 -1.87
CA SER A 51 -25.61 9.39 -3.29
C SER A 51 -24.59 10.27 -4.05
N THR A 52 -23.30 10.25 -3.68
CA THR A 52 -22.28 11.15 -4.24
C THR A 52 -21.47 10.49 -5.35
N GLN A 53 -21.51 11.06 -6.55
CA GLN A 53 -20.71 10.63 -7.71
C GLN A 53 -19.19 10.64 -7.45
N LEU A 54 -18.73 11.44 -6.47
CA LEU A 54 -17.32 11.53 -6.06
C LEU A 54 -16.77 10.18 -5.58
N ASP A 55 -17.59 9.42 -4.86
CA ASP A 55 -17.18 8.20 -4.17
C ASP A 55 -16.97 7.07 -5.17
N ASP A 56 -17.87 6.94 -6.15
CA ASP A 56 -17.77 5.99 -7.25
C ASP A 56 -16.51 6.24 -8.09
N ILE A 57 -16.14 7.51 -8.30
CA ILE A 57 -14.94 7.88 -9.05
C ILE A 57 -13.67 7.47 -8.28
N LEU A 58 -13.63 7.70 -6.96
CA LEU A 58 -12.49 7.31 -6.12
C LEU A 58 -12.28 5.79 -6.09
N ILE A 59 -13.38 5.01 -6.02
CA ILE A 59 -13.33 3.54 -6.13
C ILE A 59 -12.86 3.13 -7.52
N LYS A 60 -13.46 3.69 -8.58
CA LYS A 60 -13.10 3.39 -9.98
C LYS A 60 -11.63 3.68 -10.27
N ARG A 61 -11.07 4.74 -9.68
CA ARG A 61 -9.65 5.10 -9.80
C ARG A 61 -8.73 4.29 -8.88
N ASN A 62 -9.27 3.34 -8.13
CA ASN A 62 -8.51 2.42 -7.26
C ASN A 62 -7.64 3.16 -6.22
N VAL A 63 -8.07 4.34 -5.77
CA VAL A 63 -7.30 5.15 -4.79
C VAL A 63 -7.10 4.37 -3.50
N PHE A 64 -8.18 3.79 -2.99
CA PHE A 64 -8.17 3.00 -1.76
C PHE A 64 -7.44 1.65 -1.90
N LYS A 65 -7.54 1.01 -3.06
CA LYS A 65 -6.78 -0.21 -3.36
C LYS A 65 -5.28 0.06 -3.33
N ARG A 66 -4.84 1.19 -3.89
CA ARG A 66 -3.42 1.58 -3.86
C ARG A 66 -2.92 1.90 -2.46
N LEU A 67 -3.78 2.46 -1.60
CA LEU A 67 -3.46 2.72 -0.19
C LEU A 67 -3.20 1.41 0.57
N THR A 68 -3.83 0.32 0.14
CA THR A 68 -3.63 -1.00 0.74
C THR A 68 -2.19 -1.52 0.57
N TYR A 69 -1.45 -1.08 -0.46
CA TYR A 69 -0.03 -1.45 -0.62
C TYR A 69 0.89 -0.89 0.47
N VAL A 70 0.46 0.14 1.21
CA VAL A 70 1.23 0.67 2.35
C VAL A 70 1.25 -0.33 3.51
N VAL A 71 0.17 -1.12 3.68
CA VAL A 71 0.04 -2.08 4.78
C VAL A 71 1.13 -3.16 4.80
N PRO A 72 1.37 -3.93 3.71
CA PRO A 72 2.44 -4.93 3.71
C PRO A 72 3.81 -4.29 3.94
N ALA A 73 4.05 -3.09 3.41
CA ALA A 73 5.32 -2.38 3.63
C ALA A 73 5.50 -1.93 5.10
N LEU A 74 4.42 -1.47 5.76
CA LEU A 74 4.44 -1.17 7.20
C LEU A 74 4.72 -2.42 8.04
N ILE A 75 4.15 -3.57 7.67
CA ILE A 75 4.42 -4.85 8.33
C ILE A 75 5.90 -5.19 8.20
N PHE A 76 6.47 -5.17 7.00
CA PHE A 76 7.90 -5.45 6.81
C PHE A 76 8.81 -4.46 7.56
N TYR A 77 8.45 -3.18 7.62
CA TYR A 77 9.21 -2.19 8.38
C TYR A 77 9.19 -2.47 9.88
N ASN A 78 8.00 -2.74 10.44
CA ASN A 78 7.85 -3.02 11.87
C ASN A 78 8.51 -4.33 12.28
N PHE A 79 8.44 -5.37 11.45
CA PHE A 79 9.01 -6.69 11.74
C PHE A 79 10.45 -6.85 11.21
N ALA A 80 11.08 -5.78 10.74
CA ALA A 80 12.46 -5.84 10.26
C ALA A 80 13.44 -6.33 11.34
N TYR A 81 13.16 -6.05 12.62
CA TYR A 81 13.97 -6.53 13.76
C TYR A 81 14.04 -8.06 13.84
N ALA A 82 13.09 -8.78 13.24
CA ALA A 82 13.03 -10.23 13.25
C ALA A 82 14.11 -10.88 12.36
N ALA A 83 14.75 -10.10 11.49
CA ALA A 83 15.89 -10.51 10.66
C ALA A 83 17.08 -9.54 10.89
N PRO A 84 17.78 -9.62 12.03
CA PRO A 84 18.82 -8.67 12.44
C PRO A 84 19.94 -8.46 11.40
N GLN A 85 20.23 -9.49 10.59
CA GLN A 85 21.23 -9.44 9.53
C GLN A 85 20.81 -8.59 8.32
N PHE A 86 19.50 -8.46 8.08
CA PHE A 86 18.94 -7.73 6.94
C PHE A 86 18.05 -6.54 7.36
N THR A 87 17.95 -6.24 8.66
CA THR A 87 17.08 -5.17 9.20
C THR A 87 17.20 -3.87 8.42
N THR A 88 18.43 -3.38 8.21
CA THR A 88 18.67 -2.11 7.51
C THR A 88 18.21 -2.17 6.05
N MET A 89 18.39 -3.31 5.38
CA MET A 89 17.97 -3.51 4.00
C MET A 89 16.44 -3.61 3.91
N ILE A 90 15.80 -4.34 4.81
CA ILE A 90 14.35 -4.50 4.89
C ILE A 90 13.68 -3.17 5.23
N GLN A 91 14.21 -2.41 6.19
CA GLN A 91 13.68 -1.09 6.54
C GLN A 91 13.79 -0.10 5.39
N ARG A 92 14.96 -0.05 4.72
CA ARG A 92 15.14 0.81 3.54
C ARG A 92 14.19 0.41 2.41
N ALA A 93 14.12 -0.88 2.08
CA ALA A 93 13.21 -1.39 1.05
C ALA A 93 11.74 -1.10 1.40
N SER A 94 11.35 -1.28 2.66
CA SER A 94 9.98 -1.01 3.13
C SER A 94 9.66 0.48 3.04
N MET A 95 10.59 1.37 3.43
CA MET A 95 10.42 2.82 3.26
C MET A 95 10.26 3.20 1.78
N THR A 96 11.09 2.63 0.89
CA THR A 96 10.96 2.84 -0.55
C THR A 96 9.61 2.35 -1.08
N LEU A 97 9.16 1.16 -0.66
CA LEU A 97 7.86 0.62 -1.05
C LEU A 97 6.70 1.49 -0.54
N MET A 98 6.79 2.00 0.69
CA MET A 98 5.81 2.96 1.23
C MET A 98 5.78 4.25 0.42
N ALA A 99 6.94 4.79 0.04
CA ALA A 99 7.04 5.99 -0.80
C ALA A 99 6.40 5.76 -2.19
N ILE A 100 6.71 4.64 -2.84
CA ILE A 100 6.12 4.25 -4.13
C ILE A 100 4.61 4.08 -4.00
N ALA A 101 4.14 3.39 -2.96
CA ALA A 101 2.72 3.23 -2.69
C ALA A 101 2.03 4.59 -2.50
N GLY A 102 2.65 5.51 -1.76
CA GLY A 102 2.19 6.89 -1.61
C GLY A 102 2.07 7.64 -2.95
N LEU A 103 3.11 7.57 -3.79
CA LEU A 103 3.08 8.14 -5.13
C LEU A 103 1.96 7.55 -5.99
N LEU A 104 1.74 6.24 -5.92
CA LEU A 104 0.64 5.59 -6.64
C LEU A 104 -0.73 6.10 -6.16
N VAL A 105 -0.91 6.27 -4.85
CA VAL A 105 -2.15 6.81 -4.25
C VAL A 105 -2.37 8.24 -4.72
N ILE A 106 -1.39 9.12 -4.61
CA ILE A 106 -1.50 10.52 -5.05
C ILE A 106 -1.83 10.59 -6.53
N ASN A 107 -1.15 9.80 -7.37
CA ASN A 107 -1.43 9.75 -8.80
C ASN A 107 -2.86 9.30 -9.10
N SER A 108 -3.37 8.27 -8.41
CA SER A 108 -4.77 7.86 -8.57
C SER A 108 -5.75 8.90 -8.07
N PHE A 109 -5.42 9.60 -6.99
CA PHE A 109 -6.26 10.64 -6.40
C PHE A 109 -6.36 11.86 -7.33
N LEU A 110 -5.24 12.33 -7.87
CA LEU A 110 -5.23 13.39 -8.89
C LEU A 110 -6.01 13.00 -10.14
N ASN A 111 -5.98 11.71 -10.54
CA ASN A 111 -6.83 11.20 -11.62
C ASN A 111 -8.32 11.19 -11.26
N ALA A 112 -8.67 10.91 -10.01
CA ALA A 112 -10.05 10.98 -9.53
C ALA A 112 -10.55 12.43 -9.50
N LEU A 113 -9.75 13.37 -8.98
CA LEU A 113 -10.07 14.80 -9.00
C LEU A 113 -10.29 15.32 -10.42
N ARG A 114 -9.47 14.88 -11.38
CA ARG A 114 -9.65 15.19 -12.80
C ARG A 114 -11.02 14.75 -13.32
N ASP A 115 -11.41 13.53 -13.01
CA ASP A 115 -12.67 12.94 -13.47
C ASP A 115 -13.88 13.63 -12.82
N ILE A 116 -13.77 13.94 -11.52
CA ILE A 116 -14.76 14.72 -10.78
C ILE A 116 -14.97 16.08 -11.45
N TYR A 117 -13.87 16.77 -11.76
CA TYR A 117 -13.94 18.07 -12.40
C TYR A 117 -14.55 18.00 -13.80
N LYS A 118 -14.23 16.97 -14.58
CA LYS A 118 -14.80 16.75 -15.92
C LYS A 118 -16.32 16.56 -15.92
N GLN A 119 -16.90 16.06 -14.83
CA GLN A 119 -18.35 15.92 -14.68
C GLN A 119 -19.04 17.25 -14.28
N THR A 120 -18.28 18.29 -13.97
CA THR A 120 -18.82 19.59 -13.56
C THR A 120 -19.02 20.50 -14.77
N LYS A 121 -20.11 21.30 -14.79
CA LYS A 121 -20.43 22.26 -15.86
C LYS A 121 -19.33 23.30 -16.14
N TYR A 122 -18.36 23.46 -15.24
CA TYR A 122 -17.24 24.40 -15.38
C TYR A 122 -16.09 23.87 -16.23
N HIS A 123 -16.11 22.58 -16.64
CA HIS A 123 -15.04 21.98 -17.43
C HIS A 123 -14.80 22.67 -18.78
N GLU A 124 -15.84 23.21 -19.41
CA GLU A 124 -15.74 23.89 -20.71
C GLU A 124 -14.98 25.21 -20.66
N ARG A 125 -14.76 25.79 -19.47
CA ARG A 125 -14.14 27.11 -19.31
C ARG A 125 -12.69 27.06 -18.86
N LEU A 126 -12.26 25.99 -18.20
CA LEU A 126 -10.92 25.86 -17.62
C LEU A 126 -10.39 24.43 -17.81
N ASP A 127 -9.30 24.31 -18.56
CA ASP A 127 -8.61 23.04 -18.72
C ASP A 127 -7.65 22.79 -17.54
N ILE A 128 -8.14 22.10 -16.51
CA ILE A 128 -7.32 21.73 -15.35
C ILE A 128 -6.37 20.56 -15.65
N ASN A 129 -6.43 19.93 -16.83
CA ASN A 129 -5.62 18.75 -17.14
C ASN A 129 -4.13 19.11 -17.15
N SER A 130 -3.78 20.27 -17.72
CA SER A 130 -2.41 20.80 -17.75
C SER A 130 -1.87 21.04 -16.33
N TYR A 131 -2.67 21.64 -15.45
CA TYR A 131 -2.28 21.88 -14.05
C TYR A 131 -2.06 20.57 -13.29
N LEU A 132 -3.02 19.63 -13.37
CA LEU A 132 -2.88 18.32 -12.73
C LEU A 132 -1.69 17.52 -13.28
N GLN A 133 -1.35 17.69 -14.55
CA GLN A 133 -0.19 17.04 -15.14
C GLN A 133 1.13 17.63 -14.62
N ILE A 134 1.23 18.95 -14.50
CA ILE A 134 2.38 19.62 -13.90
C ILE A 134 2.51 19.20 -12.43
N THR A 135 1.42 19.18 -11.67
CA THR A 135 1.44 18.73 -10.26
C THR A 135 1.93 17.29 -10.14
N LYS A 136 1.50 16.37 -11.01
CA LYS A 136 2.02 15.00 -11.03
C LYS A 136 3.50 14.93 -11.33
N LEU A 137 3.98 15.77 -12.24
CA LEU A 137 5.39 15.81 -12.62
C LEU A 137 6.25 16.32 -11.46
N ILE A 138 5.82 17.39 -10.78
CA ILE A 138 6.49 17.88 -9.58
C ILE A 138 6.52 16.79 -8.50
N ILE A 139 5.38 16.14 -8.23
CA ILE A 139 5.27 15.12 -7.17
C ILE A 139 6.07 13.85 -7.48
N ASN A 140 6.19 13.44 -8.75
CA ASN A 140 6.98 12.25 -9.11
C ASN A 140 8.49 12.52 -9.14
N ILE A 141 8.91 13.77 -9.32
CA ILE A 141 10.33 14.14 -9.43
C ILE A 141 10.91 14.54 -8.06
N LEU A 142 10.10 15.13 -7.18
CA LEU A 142 10.46 15.49 -5.81
C LEU A 142 10.58 14.25 -4.92
#